data_AF-Q0DLW3-F1
#
_entry.id   AF-Q0DLW3-F1
#
_cell.length_a   1.000
_cell.length_b   1.000
_cell.length_c   1.000
_cell.angle_alpha   90.00
_cell.angle_beta   90.00
_cell.angle_gamma   90.00
#
_symmetry.space_group_name_H-M   'P 1'
#
loop_
_entity.id
_entity.type
_entity.pdbx_description
1 polymer ?
#
loop_
_entity_poly.entity_id
_entity_poly.type
_entity_poly.pdbx_seq_one_letter_code
_entity_poly.pdbx_strand_id
1 'polypeptide(L)'
;VYSGDLSADSWIEKEVEALVADGCPKVWVVTSDALEQQLAHGEGALIWSSKRLVKEIKESEKELDEELKETRSTSLQGKLFQHKLKPKVVHALKDLRNKLEEEERRKR
;
A
#
# COMPACT_ATOMS: atom_id res chain seq x y z
N VAL A 1 -3.50 -0.13 19.54
CA VAL A 1 -3.93 0.02 20.95
C VAL A 1 -3.60 -1.27 21.67
N TYR A 2 -3.07 -1.22 22.89
CA TYR A 2 -2.86 -2.43 23.70
C TYR A 2 -4.05 -2.55 24.65
N SER A 3 -4.78 -3.66 24.58
CA SER A 3 -6.06 -3.84 25.28
C SER A 3 -5.92 -4.22 26.77
N GLY A 4 -4.69 -4.46 27.25
CA GLY A 4 -4.41 -4.78 28.65
C GLY A 4 -5.11 -6.06 29.07
N ASP A 5 -6.17 -5.91 29.86
CA ASP A 5 -6.96 -7.01 30.42
C ASP A 5 -8.11 -7.46 29.50
N LEU A 6 -8.42 -6.70 28.46
CA LEU A 6 -9.43 -7.07 27.47
C LEU A 6 -8.79 -7.92 26.36
N SER A 7 -9.54 -8.89 25.83
CA SER A 7 -9.16 -9.51 24.57
C SER A 7 -9.19 -8.47 23.44
N ALA A 8 -8.42 -8.72 22.38
CA ALA A 8 -8.44 -7.87 21.19
C ALA A 8 -9.88 -7.76 20.65
N ASP A 9 -10.60 -8.86 20.70
CA ASP A 9 -11.99 -9.08 20.32
C ASP A 9 -12.95 -8.08 20.98
N SER A 10 -12.99 -8.09 22.32
CA SER A 10 -13.84 -7.17 23.09
C SER A 10 -13.47 -5.71 22.91
N TRP A 11 -12.21 -5.43 22.56
CA TRP A 11 -11.79 -4.08 22.23
C TRP A 11 -12.28 -3.67 20.83
N ILE A 12 -12.14 -4.55 19.83
CA ILE A 12 -12.60 -4.31 18.46
C ILE A 12 -14.12 -4.12 18.42
N GLU A 13 -14.89 -4.95 19.13
CA GLU A 13 -16.35 -4.84 19.21
C GLU A 13 -16.80 -3.45 19.66
N LYS A 14 -16.26 -2.95 20.77
CA LYS A 14 -16.55 -1.61 21.31
C LYS A 14 -16.15 -0.49 20.35
N GLU A 15 -15.01 -0.65 19.68
CA GLU A 15 -14.52 0.36 18.75
C GLU A 15 -15.39 0.40 17.48
N VAL A 16 -15.84 -0.77 16.98
CA VAL A 16 -16.78 -0.87 15.86
C VAL A 16 -18.09 -0.20 16.23
N GLU A 17 -18.66 -0.52 17.39
CA GLU A 17 -19.91 0.08 17.88
C GLU A 17 -19.79 1.61 17.95
N ALA A 18 -18.69 2.13 18.52
CA ALA A 18 -18.43 3.56 18.62
C ALA A 18 -18.32 4.24 17.24
N LEU A 19 -17.55 3.66 16.31
CA LEU A 19 -17.39 4.22 14.96
C LEU A 19 -18.70 4.22 14.18
N VAL A 20 -19.50 3.16 14.31
CA VAL A 20 -20.83 3.08 13.68
C VAL A 20 -21.77 4.12 14.27
N ALA A 21 -21.76 4.31 15.60
CA ALA A 21 -22.55 5.34 16.28
C ALA A 21 -22.16 6.77 15.86
N ASP A 22 -20.87 7.01 15.59
CA ASP A 22 -20.36 8.28 15.05
C ASP A 22 -20.70 8.51 13.57
N GLY A 23 -21.39 7.56 12.93
CA GLY A 23 -21.87 7.68 11.55
C GLY A 23 -20.83 7.29 10.50
N CYS A 24 -19.80 6.52 10.85
CA CYS A 24 -18.87 5.99 9.86
C CYS A 24 -19.60 5.01 8.91
N PRO A 25 -19.56 5.25 7.58
CA PRO A 25 -20.40 4.51 6.63
C PRO A 25 -19.96 3.05 6.42
N LYS A 26 -18.67 2.74 6.63
CA LYS A 26 -18.10 1.39 6.50
C LYS A 26 -16.94 1.22 7.46
N VAL A 27 -17.12 0.34 8.44
CA VAL A 27 -16.05 -0.11 9.32
C VAL A 27 -15.54 -1.46 8.82
N TRP A 28 -14.22 -1.60 8.69
CA TRP A 28 -13.58 -2.85 8.27
C TRP A 28 -12.81 -3.46 9.44
N VAL A 29 -13.05 -4.74 9.71
CA VAL A 29 -12.28 -5.53 10.68
C VAL A 29 -11.47 -6.57 9.92
N VAL A 30 -10.17 -6.63 10.23
CA VAL A 30 -9.28 -7.64 9.64
C VAL A 30 -8.98 -8.70 10.68
N THR A 31 -9.50 -9.90 10.48
CA THR A 31 -9.23 -11.05 11.34
C THR A 31 -9.33 -12.35 10.55
N SER A 32 -8.52 -13.34 10.92
CA SER A 32 -8.65 -14.71 10.40
C SER A 32 -9.21 -15.68 11.46
N ASP A 33 -9.48 -15.19 12.67
CA ASP A 33 -10.16 -15.97 13.69
C ASP A 33 -11.66 -16.06 13.37
N ALA A 34 -12.20 -17.27 13.30
CA ALA A 34 -13.57 -17.50 12.85
C ALA A 34 -14.61 -16.93 13.81
N LEU A 35 -14.36 -16.95 15.12
CA LEU A 35 -15.29 -16.41 16.12
C LEU A 35 -15.36 -14.89 15.98
N GLU A 36 -14.19 -14.25 15.81
CA GLU A 36 -14.10 -12.80 15.63
C GLU A 36 -14.76 -12.29 14.36
N GLN A 37 -14.65 -13.06 13.26
CA GLN A 37 -15.36 -12.70 12.04
C GLN A 37 -16.87 -12.68 12.25
N GLN A 38 -17.41 -13.60 13.04
CA GLN A 38 -18.84 -13.66 13.32
C GLN A 38 -19.28 -12.49 14.21
N LEU A 39 -18.53 -12.19 15.28
CA LEU A 39 -18.83 -11.09 16.20
C LEU A 39 -18.77 -9.74 15.49
N ALA A 40 -17.65 -9.42 14.83
CA ALA A 40 -17.51 -8.16 14.12
C ALA A 40 -18.53 -7.99 12.97
N HIS A 41 -18.90 -9.09 12.30
CA HIS A 41 -19.96 -9.03 11.29
C HIS A 41 -21.34 -8.75 11.91
N GLY A 42 -21.61 -9.29 13.11
CA GLY A 42 -22.82 -9.00 13.89
C GLY A 42 -22.97 -7.52 14.22
N GLU A 43 -21.87 -6.84 14.53
CA GLU A 43 -21.80 -5.39 14.82
C GLU A 43 -21.78 -4.51 13.55
N GLY A 44 -22.05 -5.08 12.37
CA GLY A 44 -22.16 -4.34 11.12
C GLY A 44 -20.82 -4.03 10.44
N ALA A 45 -19.69 -4.57 10.93
CA ALA A 45 -18.41 -4.42 10.26
C ALA A 45 -18.29 -5.35 9.04
N LEU A 46 -17.49 -4.90 8.08
CA LEU A 46 -17.06 -5.67 6.93
C LEU A 46 -15.77 -6.43 7.27
N ILE A 47 -15.72 -7.70 6.92
CA ILE A 47 -14.63 -8.59 7.34
C ILE A 47 -13.62 -8.82 6.22
N TRP A 48 -12.34 -8.65 6.53
CA TRP A 48 -11.22 -9.10 5.71
C TRP A 48 -10.40 -10.16 6.41
N SER A 49 -9.92 -11.13 5.63
CA SER A 49 -8.93 -12.07 6.14
C SER A 49 -7.56 -11.41 6.28
N SER A 50 -6.78 -11.84 7.27
CA SER A 50 -5.41 -11.35 7.46
C SER A 50 -4.54 -11.63 6.23
N LYS A 51 -4.78 -12.76 5.53
CA LYS A 51 -4.11 -13.08 4.27
C LYS A 51 -4.37 -12.03 3.18
N ARG A 52 -5.62 -11.55 3.06
CA ARG A 52 -5.96 -10.50 2.11
C ARG A 52 -5.25 -9.19 2.46
N LEU A 53 -5.28 -8.78 3.72
CA LEU A 53 -4.58 -7.58 4.18
C LEU A 53 -3.08 -7.63 3.86
N VAL A 54 -2.43 -8.74 4.17
CA VAL A 54 -0.99 -8.91 3.89
C VAL A 54 -0.70 -8.86 2.40
N LYS A 55 -1.58 -9.40 1.56
CA LYS A 55 -1.44 -9.32 0.11
C LYS A 55 -1.54 -7.87 -0.37
N GLU A 56 -2.55 -7.15 0.08
CA GLU A 56 -2.77 -5.74 -0.29
C GLU A 56 -1.57 -4.87 0.11
N ILE A 57 -1.07 -5.03 1.34
CA ILE A 57 0.11 -4.29 1.83
C ILE A 57 1.31 -4.53 0.91
N LYS A 58 1.59 -5.78 0.55
CA LYS A 58 2.71 -6.12 -0.34
C LYS A 58 2.54 -5.56 -1.76
N GLU A 59 1.31 -5.56 -2.26
CA GLU A 59 1.00 -4.98 -3.58
C GLU A 59 1.18 -3.46 -3.54
N SER A 60 0.70 -2.77 -2.50
CA SER A 60 0.89 -1.33 -2.30
C SER A 60 2.35 -0.95 -2.08
N GLU A 61 3.12 -1.72 -1.31
CA GLU A 61 4.57 -1.50 -1.12
C GLU A 61 5.31 -1.57 -2.46
N LYS A 62 4.98 -2.56 -3.29
CA LYS A 62 5.56 -2.71 -4.62
C LYS A 62 5.20 -1.55 -5.53
N GLU A 63 3.95 -1.11 -5.52
CA GLU A 63 3.49 0.04 -6.31
C GLU A 63 4.22 1.33 -5.89
N LEU A 64 4.32 1.58 -4.58
CA LEU A 64 5.08 2.72 -4.05
C LEU A 64 6.57 2.68 -4.43
N ASP A 65 7.20 1.50 -4.39
CA ASP A 65 8.60 1.35 -4.81
C ASP A 65 8.78 1.62 -6.30
N GLU A 66 7.84 1.20 -7.15
CA GLU A 66 7.84 1.50 -8.58
C GLU A 66 7.68 3.02 -8.83
N GLU A 67 6.73 3.68 -8.16
CA GLU A 67 6.53 5.13 -8.24
C GLU A 67 7.74 5.93 -7.75
N LEU A 68 8.35 5.52 -6.64
CA LEU A 68 9.57 6.13 -6.12
C LEU A 68 10.75 5.94 -7.07
N LYS A 69 10.88 4.76 -7.67
CA LYS A 69 11.91 4.49 -8.68
C LYS A 69 11.72 5.37 -9.91
N GLU A 70 10.50 5.53 -10.42
CA GLU A 70 10.22 6.43 -11.52
C GLU A 70 10.55 7.88 -11.16
N THR A 71 10.13 8.33 -9.97
CA THR A 71 10.39 9.68 -9.48
C THR A 71 11.88 9.96 -9.37
N ARG A 72 12.66 9.06 -8.76
CA ARG A 72 14.14 9.16 -8.65
C ARG A 72 14.82 9.10 -10.02
N SER A 73 14.29 8.30 -10.93
CA SER A 73 14.81 8.14 -12.30
C SER A 73 14.57 9.37 -13.18
N THR A 74 13.68 10.29 -12.77
CA THR A 74 13.39 11.54 -13.47
C THR A 74 13.89 12.74 -12.67
N SER A 75 15.03 13.33 -13.07
CA SER A 75 15.43 14.61 -12.48
C SER A 75 14.40 15.69 -12.81
N LEU A 76 14.28 16.73 -11.97
CA LEU A 76 13.39 17.87 -12.21
C LEU A 76 13.64 18.51 -13.58
N GLN A 77 14.91 18.59 -14.01
CA GLN A 77 15.27 19.02 -15.37
C GLN A 77 14.78 18.02 -16.43
N GLY A 78 14.90 16.70 -16.17
CA GLY A 78 14.40 15.66 -17.05
C GLY A 78 12.89 15.74 -17.30
N LYS A 79 12.08 16.00 -16.25
CA LYS A 79 10.63 16.24 -16.40
C LYS A 79 10.34 17.47 -17.26
N LEU A 80 11.11 18.55 -17.09
CA LEU A 80 10.96 19.77 -17.90
C LEU A 80 11.21 19.53 -19.39
N PHE A 81 12.15 18.63 -19.73
CA PHE A 81 12.48 18.31 -21.12
C PHE A 81 11.61 17.23 -21.74
N GLN A 82 10.87 16.42 -20.96
CA GLN A 82 10.03 15.35 -21.50
C GLN A 82 9.00 15.84 -22.52
N HIS A 83 8.42 17.03 -22.31
CA HIS A 83 7.45 17.61 -23.22
C HIS A 83 8.08 18.30 -24.45
N LYS A 84 9.39 18.59 -24.41
CA LYS A 84 10.13 19.24 -25.50
C LYS A 84 10.88 18.25 -26.40
N LEU A 85 11.17 17.07 -25.89
CA LEU A 85 11.90 16.04 -26.60
C LEU A 85 10.93 15.06 -27.26
N LYS A 86 11.24 14.66 -28.50
CA LYS A 86 10.47 13.61 -29.18
C LYS A 86 10.52 12.31 -28.33
N PRO A 87 9.41 11.55 -28.23
CA PRO A 87 9.34 10.35 -27.39
C PRO A 87 10.47 9.36 -27.63
N LYS A 88 10.89 9.20 -28.88
CA LYS A 88 11.98 8.33 -29.29
C LYS A 88 13.33 8.70 -28.64
N VAL A 89 13.60 9.99 -28.45
CA VAL A 89 14.82 10.49 -27.80
C VAL A 89 14.77 10.22 -26.30
N VAL A 90 13.62 10.44 -25.68
CA VAL A 90 13.42 10.16 -24.24
C VAL A 90 13.63 8.66 -23.96
N HIS A 91 13.12 7.79 -24.83
CA HIS A 91 13.31 6.34 -24.70
C HIS A 91 14.79 5.95 -24.84
N ALA A 92 15.48 6.45 -25.86
CA ALA A 92 16.92 6.18 -26.05
C ALA A 92 17.77 6.65 -24.86
N LEU A 93 17.44 7.79 -24.25
CA LEU A 93 18.11 8.27 -23.04
C LEU A 93 17.83 7.39 -21.82
N LYS A 94 16.58 6.92 -21.64
CA LYS A 94 16.24 5.96 -20.58
C LYS A 94 17.02 4.65 -20.75
N ASP A 95 17.09 4.11 -21.96
CA ASP A 95 17.83 2.88 -22.26
C ASP A 95 19.34 3.04 -22.00
N LEU A 96 19.92 4.17 -22.39
CA LEU A 96 21.34 4.45 -22.17
C LEU A 96 21.66 4.53 -20.67
N ARG A 97 20.82 5.22 -19.89
CA ARG A 97 20.97 5.27 -18.42
C ARG A 97 20.90 3.88 -17.81
N ASN A 98 19.92 3.07 -18.19
CA ASN A 98 19.77 1.72 -17.64
C ASN A 98 21.00 0.85 -17.95
N LYS A 99 21.54 0.92 -19.19
CA LYS A 99 22.78 0.22 -19.57
C LYS A 99 24.00 0.67 -18.76
N LEU A 100 24.12 1.97 -18.47
CA LEU A 100 25.20 2.52 -17.65
C LEU A 100 25.12 2.03 -16.20
N GLU A 101 23.93 2.03 -15.59
CA GLU A 101 23.75 1.48 -14.23
C GLU A 101 24.10 -0.01 -14.15
N GLU A 102 23.77 -0.78 -15.20
CA GLU A 102 24.06 -2.21 -15.27
C GLU A 102 25.56 -2.48 -15.47
N GLU A 103 26.25 -1.67 -16.27
CA GLU A 103 27.71 -1.65 -16.39
C GLU A 103 28.40 -1.32 -15.06
N GLU A 104 27.94 -0.30 -14.33
CA GLU A 104 28.49 0.05 -13.02
C GLU A 104 28.31 -1.08 -12.00
N ARG A 105 27.15 -1.75 -12.01
CA ARG A 105 26.90 -2.92 -11.16
C ARG A 105 27.84 -4.08 -11.48
N ARG A 106 28.23 -4.27 -12.75
CA ARG A 106 29.19 -5.33 -13.14
C ARG A 106 30.63 -5.04 -12.73
N LYS A 107 30.99 -3.77 -12.51
CA LYS A 107 32.33 -3.35 -12.09
C LYS A 107 32.55 -3.40 -10.57
N ARG A 108 31.49 -3.53 -9.78
CA ARG A 108 31.55 -3.70 -8.32
C ARG A 108 31.55 -5.18 -7.96
#